data_AF-A0A8T6R5A3-F1
#
_entry.id   AF-A0A8T6R5A3-F1
#
_cell.length_a   1.000
_cell.length_b   1.000
_cell.length_c   1.000
_cell.angle_alpha   90.00
_cell.angle_beta   90.00
_cell.angle_gamma   90.00
#
_symmetry.space_group_name_H-M   'P 1'
#
loop_
_entity.id
_entity.type
_entity.pdbx_description
1 polymer ?
#
loop_
_entity_poly.entity_id
_entity_poly.type
_entity_poly.pdbx_seq_one_letter_code
_entity_poly.pdbx_strand_id
1 'polypeptide(L)'
;MNQPEFPTVFRGYDPVQVDAHVAALHQAVESARREAEAARQEAAESSVQLTKARQDSDSAGGELEQLRTRVAELEDDARKASSPTYADLGERIGRMLGLADEEAGSIRSAATSEADEHRRAAAEESQLTRAEADRYAEEVRNRADTDAAETLSRAKAEADSIIDHAAREAAARREEAEAYFEKQRATAAAQAADFERTLGERREKAAAEFNDQMATQDDALRAVQERADLLIREAEDDHKAKTEEATRRLESARAEAESIVRSAKEQAERVRRDSDRELAAATARRDSITAQLSNVRNMLATLGGPAAAEAIVAAAEPPQQPQEAAQPEAAPAEEADADEAEVDEQPAEEEVEVDDASQEEVEAADDTDAGDDVAEGDPVEDQDEEPAADVATPGKNARGVKAGARR
;
A
#
# COMPACT_ATOMS: atom_id res chain seq x y z
N MET A 1 119.36 138.97 -74.88
CA MET A 1 119.90 140.23 -74.34
C MET A 1 119.66 141.29 -75.38
N ASN A 2 118.71 142.20 -75.17
CA ASN A 2 118.58 143.39 -76.02
C ASN A 2 119.36 144.51 -75.35
N GLN A 3 120.13 145.28 -76.11
CA GLN A 3 120.76 146.50 -75.61
C GLN A 3 119.73 147.64 -75.68
N PRO A 4 119.55 148.44 -74.62
CA PRO A 4 118.68 149.61 -74.65
C PRO A 4 119.35 150.74 -75.47
N GLU A 5 118.69 151.17 -76.55
CA GLU A 5 119.07 152.40 -77.24
C GLU A 5 118.57 153.62 -76.45
N PHE A 6 119.44 154.21 -75.63
CA PHE A 6 119.17 155.49 -75.00
C PHE A 6 119.36 156.64 -76.02
N PRO A 7 118.44 157.62 -76.10
CA PRO A 7 118.61 158.77 -76.99
C PRO A 7 119.75 159.68 -76.49
N THR A 8 120.57 160.18 -77.43
CA THR A 8 121.70 161.06 -77.11
C THR A 8 121.39 162.53 -77.36
N VAL A 9 121.59 163.37 -76.35
CA VAL A 9 121.53 164.83 -76.44
C VAL A 9 122.95 165.39 -76.43
N PHE A 10 123.40 165.94 -77.55
CA PHE A 10 124.64 166.72 -77.73
C PHE A 10 125.79 166.42 -76.73
N ARG A 11 126.40 165.23 -76.89
CA ARG A 11 127.52 164.64 -76.09
C ARG A 11 127.16 163.82 -74.83
N GLY A 12 125.92 163.41 -74.63
CA GLY A 12 125.58 162.38 -73.62
C GLY A 12 124.28 161.63 -73.93
N TYR A 13 124.04 160.50 -73.24
CA TYR A 13 122.72 159.86 -73.16
C TYR A 13 121.80 160.65 -72.20
N ASP A 14 120.48 160.60 -72.41
CA ASP A 14 119.50 161.20 -71.49
C ASP A 14 119.57 160.53 -70.10
N PRO A 15 119.98 161.26 -69.03
CA PRO A 15 120.11 160.69 -67.70
C PRO A 15 118.78 160.20 -67.13
N VAL A 16 117.63 160.79 -67.50
CA VAL A 16 116.33 160.40 -66.94
C VAL A 16 115.93 159.00 -67.43
N GLN A 17 116.21 158.67 -68.69
CA GLN A 17 115.98 157.31 -69.21
C GLN A 17 117.02 156.31 -68.70
N VAL A 18 118.29 156.73 -68.55
CA VAL A 18 119.34 155.88 -68.00
C VAL A 18 119.03 155.52 -66.54
N ASP A 19 118.69 156.49 -65.69
CA ASP A 19 118.32 156.25 -64.29
C ASP A 19 117.06 155.38 -64.17
N ALA A 20 116.05 155.60 -65.01
CA ALA A 20 114.86 154.76 -65.06
C ALA A 20 115.19 153.30 -65.46
N HIS A 21 116.12 153.09 -66.39
CA HIS A 21 116.53 151.76 -66.81
C HIS A 21 117.48 151.09 -65.79
N VAL A 22 118.35 151.85 -65.12
CA VAL A 22 119.17 151.36 -64.00
C VAL A 22 118.28 150.96 -62.83
N ALA A 23 117.24 151.74 -62.51
CA ALA A 23 116.23 151.37 -61.51
C ALA A 23 115.47 150.10 -61.91
N ALA A 24 115.04 149.97 -63.18
CA ALA A 24 114.40 148.76 -63.68
C ALA A 24 115.32 147.52 -63.64
N LEU A 25 116.61 147.68 -63.97
CA LEU A 25 117.61 146.61 -63.85
C LEU A 25 117.88 146.23 -62.39
N HIS A 26 117.95 147.21 -61.47
CA HIS A 26 118.05 146.94 -60.03
C HIS A 26 116.82 146.18 -59.53
N GLN A 27 115.61 146.60 -59.91
CA GLN A 27 114.37 145.93 -59.53
C GLN A 27 114.28 144.50 -60.10
N ALA A 28 114.73 144.27 -61.33
CA ALA A 28 114.80 142.94 -61.95
C ALA A 28 115.89 142.04 -61.33
N VAL A 29 117.03 142.61 -60.91
CA VAL A 29 118.06 141.87 -60.16
C VAL A 29 117.58 141.53 -58.74
N GLU A 30 116.80 142.40 -58.11
CA GLU A 30 116.16 142.11 -56.81
C GLU A 30 115.05 141.06 -56.94
N SER A 31 114.19 141.11 -57.95
CA SER A 31 113.17 140.07 -58.16
C SER A 31 113.81 138.72 -58.45
N ALA A 32 114.78 138.67 -59.38
CA ALA A 32 115.51 137.45 -59.71
C ALA A 32 116.31 136.88 -58.52
N ARG A 33 116.80 137.73 -57.60
CA ARG A 33 117.41 137.27 -56.34
C ARG A 33 116.37 136.66 -55.39
N ARG A 34 115.23 137.32 -55.18
CA ARG A 34 114.13 136.80 -54.33
C ARG A 34 113.57 135.49 -54.89
N GLU A 35 113.41 135.38 -56.20
CA GLU A 35 113.02 134.14 -56.90
C GLU A 35 114.08 133.04 -56.73
N ALA A 36 115.37 133.36 -56.87
CA ALA A 36 116.45 132.39 -56.66
C ALA A 36 116.63 131.97 -55.19
N GLU A 37 116.27 132.84 -54.23
CA GLU A 37 116.26 132.53 -52.81
C GLU A 37 115.05 131.66 -52.42
N ALA A 38 113.85 131.97 -52.94
CA ALA A 38 112.65 131.15 -52.78
C ALA A 38 112.84 129.74 -53.39
N ALA A 39 113.32 129.65 -54.63
CA ALA A 39 113.59 128.36 -55.28
C ALA A 39 114.65 127.52 -54.54
N ARG A 40 115.58 128.16 -53.80
CA ARG A 40 116.53 127.46 -52.92
C ARG A 40 115.89 126.97 -51.63
N GLN A 41 114.92 127.71 -51.08
CA GLN A 41 114.14 127.28 -49.92
C GLN A 41 113.25 126.09 -50.29
N GLU A 42 112.52 126.15 -51.41
CA GLU A 42 111.72 125.03 -51.94
C GLU A 42 112.59 123.79 -52.25
N ALA A 43 113.79 123.98 -52.82
CA ALA A 43 114.74 122.89 -53.06
C ALA A 43 115.28 122.28 -51.75
N ALA A 44 115.51 123.09 -50.71
CA ALA A 44 115.91 122.60 -49.39
C ALA A 44 114.77 121.81 -48.72
N GLU A 45 113.56 122.37 -48.68
CA GLU A 45 112.38 121.72 -48.08
C GLU A 45 112.03 120.41 -48.77
N SER A 46 111.99 120.39 -50.10
CA SER A 46 111.74 119.17 -50.87
C SER A 46 112.84 118.11 -50.68
N SER A 47 114.12 118.51 -50.49
CA SER A 47 115.19 117.57 -50.16
C SER A 47 115.01 116.93 -48.77
N VAL A 48 114.51 117.68 -47.79
CA VAL A 48 114.19 117.17 -46.45
C VAL A 48 112.98 116.25 -46.50
N GLN A 49 111.92 116.63 -47.23
CA GLN A 49 110.74 115.78 -47.45
C GLN A 49 111.11 114.46 -48.14
N LEU A 50 111.94 114.50 -49.19
CA LEU A 50 112.41 113.30 -49.89
C LEU A 50 113.27 112.40 -49.00
N THR A 51 114.11 112.99 -48.15
CA THR A 51 114.95 112.23 -47.19
C THR A 51 114.08 111.55 -46.14
N LYS A 52 113.08 112.26 -45.60
CA LYS A 52 112.12 111.69 -44.65
C LYS A 52 111.30 110.56 -45.29
N ALA A 53 110.71 110.79 -46.47
CA ALA A 53 109.89 109.79 -47.15
C ALA A 53 110.66 108.50 -47.49
N ARG A 54 111.99 108.59 -47.70
CA ARG A 54 112.87 107.40 -47.81
C ARG A 54 113.01 106.68 -46.47
N GLN A 55 113.32 107.39 -45.39
CA GLN A 55 113.42 106.79 -44.04
C GLN A 55 112.11 106.13 -43.60
N ASP A 56 110.97 106.78 -43.86
CA ASP A 56 109.63 106.22 -43.60
C ASP A 56 109.44 104.92 -44.41
N SER A 57 109.80 104.92 -45.71
CA SER A 57 109.71 103.73 -46.58
C SER A 57 110.66 102.59 -46.17
N ASP A 58 111.87 102.90 -45.72
CA ASP A 58 112.85 101.91 -45.25
C ASP A 58 112.37 101.26 -43.95
N SER A 59 111.78 102.04 -43.03
CA SER A 59 111.19 101.50 -41.80
C SER A 59 110.00 100.57 -42.07
N ALA A 60 109.08 100.96 -42.96
CA ALA A 60 107.95 100.12 -43.36
C ALA A 60 108.40 98.82 -44.07
N GLY A 61 109.50 98.89 -44.83
CA GLY A 61 110.14 97.69 -45.39
C GLY A 61 110.63 96.72 -44.32
N GLY A 62 111.31 97.22 -43.29
CA GLY A 62 111.79 96.41 -42.16
C GLY A 62 110.67 95.81 -41.30
N GLU A 63 109.56 96.52 -41.11
CA GLU A 63 108.37 96.00 -40.42
C GLU A 63 107.71 94.86 -41.22
N LEU A 64 107.57 95.01 -42.54
CA LEU A 64 107.01 93.98 -43.42
C LEU A 64 107.85 92.70 -43.47
N GLU A 65 109.18 92.81 -43.36
CA GLU A 65 110.06 91.64 -43.30
C GLU A 65 109.98 90.90 -41.96
N GLN A 66 109.90 91.64 -40.84
CA GLN A 66 109.65 91.06 -39.51
C GLN A 66 108.30 90.34 -39.44
N LEU A 67 107.23 90.96 -39.97
CA LEU A 67 105.90 90.35 -40.03
C LEU A 67 105.88 89.08 -40.89
N ARG A 68 106.57 89.06 -42.04
CA ARG A 68 106.71 87.85 -42.88
C ARG A 68 107.42 86.72 -42.16
N THR A 69 108.52 87.02 -41.46
CA THR A 69 109.24 86.03 -40.66
C THR A 69 108.33 85.46 -39.56
N ARG A 70 107.59 86.33 -38.85
CA ARG A 70 106.69 85.89 -37.80
C ARG A 70 105.49 85.05 -38.29
N VAL A 71 104.97 85.34 -39.49
CA VAL A 71 103.96 84.48 -40.13
C VAL A 71 104.54 83.12 -40.49
N ALA A 72 105.75 83.07 -41.07
CA ALA A 72 106.40 81.80 -41.43
C ALA A 72 106.70 80.92 -40.20
N GLU A 73 107.12 81.51 -39.08
CA GLU A 73 107.27 80.82 -37.79
C GLU A 73 105.94 80.19 -37.33
N LEU A 74 104.87 80.99 -37.29
CA LEU A 74 103.55 80.56 -36.82
C LEU A 74 102.93 79.48 -37.72
N GLU A 75 103.14 79.55 -39.04
CA GLU A 75 102.74 78.48 -39.96
C GLU A 75 103.51 77.19 -39.70
N ASP A 76 104.81 77.25 -39.46
CA ASP A 76 105.63 76.06 -39.28
C ASP A 76 105.38 75.39 -37.93
N ASP A 77 105.09 76.17 -36.88
CA ASP A 77 104.60 75.66 -35.60
C ASP A 77 103.19 75.07 -35.72
N ALA A 78 102.29 75.67 -36.52
CA ALA A 78 100.99 75.09 -36.83
C ALA A 78 101.10 73.76 -37.61
N ARG A 79 102.08 73.62 -38.53
CA ARG A 79 102.37 72.35 -39.24
C ARG A 79 102.88 71.26 -38.29
N LYS A 80 103.72 71.61 -37.32
CA LYS A 80 104.19 70.68 -36.27
C LYS A 80 103.03 70.24 -35.36
N ALA A 81 102.17 71.17 -34.95
CA ALA A 81 101.02 70.90 -34.08
C ALA A 81 99.86 70.15 -34.77
N SER A 82 99.74 70.24 -36.10
CA SER A 82 98.65 69.61 -36.86
C SER A 82 98.96 68.20 -37.38
N SER A 83 100.12 67.64 -37.03
CA SER A 83 100.52 66.26 -37.38
C SER A 83 100.21 65.30 -36.21
N PRO A 84 99.09 64.55 -36.21
CA PRO A 84 98.69 63.77 -35.04
C PRO A 84 99.63 62.58 -34.84
N THR A 85 100.19 62.43 -33.65
CA THR A 85 101.10 61.34 -33.33
C THR A 85 100.35 60.07 -32.94
N TYR A 86 101.06 58.93 -32.88
CA TYR A 86 100.52 57.70 -32.32
C TYR A 86 100.11 57.83 -30.85
N ALA A 87 100.65 58.80 -30.09
CA ALA A 87 100.23 59.06 -28.72
C ALA A 87 98.85 59.74 -28.67
N ASP A 88 98.61 60.77 -29.51
CA ASP A 88 97.32 61.47 -29.59
C ASP A 88 96.21 60.51 -30.07
N LEU A 89 96.54 59.64 -31.03
CA LEU A 89 95.66 58.58 -31.49
C LEU A 89 95.39 57.56 -30.37
N GLY A 90 96.40 57.19 -29.59
CA GLY A 90 96.26 56.32 -28.41
C GLY A 90 95.34 56.92 -27.33
N GLU A 91 95.51 58.20 -26.99
CA GLU A 91 94.65 58.91 -26.02
C GLU A 91 93.20 59.05 -26.53
N ARG A 92 93.03 59.28 -27.85
CA ARG A 92 91.71 59.32 -28.48
C ARG A 92 91.02 57.94 -28.49
N ILE A 93 91.76 56.87 -28.81
CA ILE A 93 91.24 55.49 -28.75
C ILE A 93 90.93 55.10 -27.30
N GLY A 94 91.79 55.45 -26.34
CA GLY A 94 91.55 55.22 -24.91
C GLY A 94 90.25 55.89 -24.42
N ARG A 95 90.01 57.14 -24.82
CA ARG A 95 88.73 57.83 -24.53
C ARG A 95 87.53 57.18 -25.22
N MET A 96 87.67 56.74 -26.48
CA MET A 96 86.59 56.02 -27.17
C MET A 96 86.27 54.68 -26.50
N LEU A 97 87.28 53.94 -26.02
CA LEU A 97 87.10 52.69 -25.30
C LEU A 97 86.50 52.90 -23.91
N GLY A 98 86.91 53.95 -23.20
CA GLY A 98 86.30 54.36 -21.93
C GLY A 98 84.81 54.68 -22.09
N LEU A 99 84.48 55.60 -23.01
CA LEU A 99 83.09 55.93 -23.32
C LEU A 99 82.28 54.72 -23.81
N ALA A 100 82.89 53.78 -24.54
CA ALA A 100 82.22 52.57 -25.00
C ALA A 100 81.93 51.56 -23.89
N ASP A 101 82.78 51.43 -22.86
CA ASP A 101 82.50 50.56 -21.70
C ASP A 101 81.63 51.26 -20.63
N GLU A 102 81.67 52.59 -20.54
CA GLU A 102 80.67 53.39 -19.81
C GLU A 102 79.28 53.21 -20.43
N GLU A 103 79.15 53.37 -21.75
CA GLU A 103 77.90 53.16 -22.48
C GLU A 103 77.45 51.70 -22.42
N ALA A 104 78.35 50.72 -22.59
CA ALA A 104 78.01 49.32 -22.42
C ALA A 104 77.63 48.97 -20.97
N GLY A 105 78.21 49.66 -19.98
CA GLY A 105 77.80 49.59 -18.57
C GLY A 105 76.40 50.14 -18.34
N SER A 106 76.11 51.30 -18.93
CA SER A 106 74.79 51.95 -18.93
C SER A 106 73.72 51.03 -19.54
N ILE A 107 73.96 50.51 -20.75
CA ILE A 107 73.06 49.57 -21.45
C ILE A 107 72.84 48.29 -20.63
N ARG A 108 73.90 47.72 -20.03
CA ARG A 108 73.77 46.54 -19.15
C ARG A 108 72.90 46.87 -17.92
N SER A 109 73.10 48.04 -17.29
CA SER A 109 72.34 48.47 -16.12
C SER A 109 70.86 48.73 -16.44
N ALA A 110 70.57 49.39 -17.56
CA ALA A 110 69.22 49.65 -18.05
C ALA A 110 68.48 48.33 -18.32
N ALA A 111 69.09 47.45 -19.14
CA ALA A 111 68.51 46.15 -19.48
C ALA A 111 68.29 45.25 -18.24
N THR A 112 69.10 45.36 -17.19
CA THR A 112 68.84 44.67 -15.92
C THR A 112 67.72 45.30 -15.10
N SER A 113 67.52 46.63 -15.12
CA SER A 113 66.37 47.28 -14.48
C SER A 113 65.07 46.90 -15.17
N GLU A 114 65.03 47.01 -16.50
CA GLU A 114 63.89 46.61 -17.33
C GLU A 114 63.54 45.12 -17.12
N ALA A 115 64.53 44.24 -17.07
CA ALA A 115 64.32 42.82 -16.76
C ALA A 115 63.84 42.55 -15.33
N ASP A 116 64.21 43.37 -14.35
CA ASP A 116 63.69 43.29 -12.98
C ASP A 116 62.26 43.83 -12.88
N GLU A 117 61.95 44.92 -13.58
CA GLU A 117 60.62 45.54 -13.64
C GLU A 117 59.63 44.61 -14.35
N HIS A 118 59.99 44.03 -15.50
CA HIS A 118 59.19 43.01 -16.17
C HIS A 118 58.99 41.75 -15.30
N ARG A 119 60.02 41.32 -14.54
CA ARG A 119 59.88 40.19 -13.62
C ARG A 119 58.97 40.49 -12.42
N ARG A 120 58.96 41.72 -11.90
CA ARG A 120 58.01 42.15 -10.86
C ARG A 120 56.59 42.22 -11.40
N ALA A 121 56.37 42.90 -12.52
CA ALA A 121 55.06 43.00 -13.15
C ALA A 121 54.44 41.62 -13.45
N ALA A 122 55.20 40.71 -14.05
CA ALA A 122 54.73 39.34 -14.33
C ALA A 122 54.48 38.51 -13.05
N ALA A 123 55.24 38.75 -11.97
CA ALA A 123 55.01 38.09 -10.68
C ALA A 123 53.78 38.63 -9.95
N GLU A 124 53.49 39.93 -10.07
CA GLU A 124 52.30 40.59 -9.53
C GLU A 124 51.04 40.16 -10.30
N GLU A 125 51.08 40.20 -11.64
CA GLU A 125 50.03 39.70 -12.52
C GLU A 125 49.71 38.22 -12.23
N SER A 126 50.74 37.35 -12.13
CA SER A 126 50.53 35.94 -11.80
C SER A 126 49.94 35.72 -10.39
N GLN A 127 50.24 36.59 -9.43
CA GLN A 127 49.62 36.54 -8.09
C GLN A 127 48.16 36.99 -8.12
N LEU A 128 47.83 38.05 -8.86
CA LEU A 128 46.45 38.51 -9.06
C LEU A 128 45.60 37.43 -9.75
N THR A 129 46.08 36.87 -10.86
CA THR A 129 45.38 35.79 -11.59
C THR A 129 45.14 34.57 -10.72
N ARG A 130 46.10 34.19 -9.86
CA ARG A 130 45.90 33.08 -8.89
C ARG A 130 44.86 33.43 -7.84
N ALA A 131 44.96 34.61 -7.22
CA ALA A 131 43.99 35.07 -6.23
C ALA A 131 42.58 35.25 -6.80
N GLU A 132 42.42 35.49 -8.10
CA GLU A 132 41.13 35.47 -8.80
C GLU A 132 40.64 34.04 -9.06
N ALA A 133 41.50 33.15 -9.56
CA ALA A 133 41.16 31.75 -9.77
C ALA A 133 40.79 31.02 -8.47
N ASP A 134 41.51 31.26 -7.38
CA ASP A 134 41.25 30.67 -6.06
C ASP A 134 39.90 31.15 -5.49
N ARG A 135 39.61 32.46 -5.59
CA ARG A 135 38.31 33.05 -5.18
C ARG A 135 37.16 32.50 -6.00
N TYR A 136 37.29 32.44 -7.32
CA TYR A 136 36.26 31.87 -8.20
C TYR A 136 36.04 30.38 -7.91
N ALA A 137 37.11 29.61 -7.70
CA ALA A 137 37.01 28.20 -7.32
C ALA A 137 36.35 28.01 -5.94
N GLU A 138 36.49 28.97 -5.02
CA GLU A 138 35.80 28.96 -3.72
C GLU A 138 34.31 29.34 -3.86
N GLU A 139 33.99 30.37 -4.63
CA GLU A 139 32.60 30.77 -4.93
C GLU A 139 31.82 29.62 -5.58
N VAL A 140 32.40 28.96 -6.59
CA VAL A 140 31.78 27.83 -7.28
C VAL A 140 31.58 26.62 -6.34
N ARG A 141 32.52 26.35 -5.42
CA ARG A 141 32.37 25.29 -4.41
C ARG A 141 31.26 25.63 -3.42
N ASN A 142 31.29 26.80 -2.80
CA ASN A 142 30.29 27.24 -1.83
C ASN A 142 28.88 27.27 -2.45
N ARG A 143 28.76 27.64 -3.72
CA ARG A 143 27.51 27.56 -4.48
C ARG A 143 27.06 26.12 -4.68
N ALA A 144 27.92 25.24 -5.19
CA ALA A 144 27.59 23.83 -5.41
C ALA A 144 27.19 23.11 -4.10
N ASP A 145 27.87 23.41 -2.99
CA ASP A 145 27.53 22.88 -1.66
C ASP A 145 26.17 23.39 -1.17
N THR A 146 25.80 24.64 -1.50
CA THR A 146 24.47 25.23 -1.20
C THR A 146 23.38 24.58 -2.05
N ASP A 147 23.55 24.54 -3.37
CA ASP A 147 22.61 23.94 -4.33
C ASP A 147 22.37 22.44 -4.00
N ALA A 148 23.42 21.73 -3.57
CA ALA A 148 23.34 20.34 -3.10
C ALA A 148 22.62 20.22 -1.74
N ALA A 149 22.88 21.10 -0.77
CA ALA A 149 22.19 21.10 0.52
C ALA A 149 20.69 21.39 0.37
N GLU A 150 20.30 22.36 -0.46
CA GLU A 150 18.89 22.65 -0.77
C GLU A 150 18.22 21.46 -1.46
N THR A 151 18.89 20.84 -2.44
CA THR A 151 18.36 19.66 -3.15
C THR A 151 18.18 18.46 -2.21
N LEU A 152 19.14 18.21 -1.31
CA LEU A 152 19.02 17.17 -0.28
C LEU A 152 17.93 17.49 0.76
N SER A 153 17.71 18.77 1.10
CA SER A 153 16.64 19.18 2.02
C SER A 153 15.27 19.00 1.38
N ARG A 154 15.11 19.36 0.10
CA ARG A 154 13.88 19.17 -0.67
C ARG A 154 13.54 17.68 -0.83
N ALA A 155 14.50 16.86 -1.25
CA ALA A 155 14.30 15.41 -1.41
C ALA A 155 13.93 14.71 -0.10
N LYS A 156 14.44 15.19 1.06
CA LYS A 156 14.01 14.70 2.38
C LYS A 156 12.58 15.09 2.71
N ALA A 157 12.22 16.37 2.57
CA ALA A 157 10.85 16.85 2.84
C ALA A 157 9.81 16.15 1.94
N GLU A 158 10.16 15.85 0.70
CA GLU A 158 9.34 15.07 -0.23
C GLU A 158 9.20 13.60 0.22
N ALA A 159 10.31 12.93 0.58
CA ALA A 159 10.28 11.57 1.11
C ALA A 159 9.49 11.46 2.43
N ASP A 160 9.69 12.40 3.35
CA ASP A 160 8.94 12.49 4.61
C ASP A 160 7.45 12.66 4.31
N SER A 161 7.07 13.56 3.38
CA SER A 161 5.67 13.76 2.95
C SER A 161 5.04 12.49 2.34
N ILE A 162 5.79 11.72 1.56
CA ILE A 162 5.34 10.44 0.98
C ILE A 162 5.12 9.39 2.09
N ILE A 163 6.04 9.29 3.05
CA ILE A 163 5.90 8.39 4.20
C ILE A 163 4.67 8.77 5.03
N ASP A 164 4.47 10.06 5.28
CA ASP A 164 3.33 10.61 6.02
C ASP A 164 1.99 10.35 5.29
N HIS A 165 1.97 10.41 3.96
CA HIS A 165 0.80 10.07 3.14
C HIS A 165 0.47 8.59 3.24
N ALA A 166 1.45 7.72 2.97
CA ALA A 166 1.29 6.27 3.04
C ALA A 166 0.91 5.79 4.46
N ALA A 167 1.42 6.45 5.51
CA ALA A 167 1.04 6.17 6.89
C ALA A 167 -0.41 6.54 7.20
N ARG A 168 -0.92 7.66 6.67
CA ARG A 168 -2.33 8.06 6.79
C ARG A 168 -3.25 7.11 6.02
N GLU A 169 -2.90 6.74 4.79
CA GLU A 169 -3.65 5.76 4.00
C GLU A 169 -3.66 4.38 4.67
N ALA A 170 -2.51 3.90 5.14
CA ALA A 170 -2.41 2.62 5.85
C ALA A 170 -3.09 2.63 7.23
N ALA A 171 -3.36 3.80 7.82
CA ALA A 171 -4.23 3.93 8.98
C ALA A 171 -5.71 3.82 8.56
N ALA A 172 -6.15 4.65 7.60
CA ALA A 172 -7.53 4.65 7.11
C ALA A 172 -7.97 3.26 6.58
N ARG A 173 -7.13 2.57 5.81
CA ARG A 173 -7.41 1.21 5.31
C ARG A 173 -7.54 0.16 6.43
N ARG A 174 -6.86 0.35 7.57
CA ARG A 174 -7.05 -0.52 8.75
C ARG A 174 -8.33 -0.20 9.49
N GLU A 175 -8.66 1.08 9.67
CA GLU A 175 -9.93 1.51 10.25
C GLU A 175 -11.14 1.05 9.41
N GLU A 176 -11.07 1.15 8.09
CA GLU A 176 -12.05 0.58 7.14
C GLU A 176 -12.22 -0.94 7.34
N ALA A 177 -11.11 -1.68 7.42
CA ALA A 177 -11.13 -3.13 7.57
C ALA A 177 -11.64 -3.56 8.97
N GLU A 178 -11.20 -2.91 10.04
CA GLU A 178 -11.64 -3.17 11.41
C GLU A 178 -13.14 -2.87 11.59
N ALA A 179 -13.62 -1.75 11.02
CA ALA A 179 -15.04 -1.43 11.00
C ALA A 179 -15.87 -2.44 10.17
N TYR A 180 -15.33 -2.95 9.06
CA TYR A 180 -15.97 -3.99 8.26
C TYR A 180 -16.04 -5.32 9.02
N PHE A 181 -14.95 -5.75 9.66
CA PHE A 181 -14.92 -6.99 10.45
C PHE A 181 -15.82 -6.93 11.68
N GLU A 182 -15.83 -5.83 12.44
CA GLU A 182 -16.72 -5.72 13.60
C GLU A 182 -18.20 -5.60 13.17
N LYS A 183 -18.49 -4.99 12.01
CA LYS A 183 -19.83 -5.02 11.40
C LYS A 183 -20.23 -6.45 11.01
N GLN A 184 -19.36 -7.23 10.37
CA GLN A 184 -19.62 -8.64 10.05
C GLN A 184 -19.88 -9.44 11.33
N ARG A 185 -19.03 -9.27 12.35
CA ARG A 185 -19.15 -9.93 13.65
C ARG A 185 -20.45 -9.60 14.37
N ALA A 186 -20.84 -8.33 14.40
CA ALA A 186 -22.11 -7.90 14.98
C ALA A 186 -23.31 -8.47 14.20
N THR A 187 -23.22 -8.55 12.86
CA THR A 187 -24.25 -9.16 12.02
C THR A 187 -24.38 -10.67 12.28
N ALA A 188 -23.27 -11.38 12.37
CA ALA A 188 -23.24 -12.81 12.67
C ALA A 188 -23.74 -13.11 14.10
N ALA A 189 -23.40 -12.26 15.09
CA ALA A 189 -23.90 -12.38 16.45
C ALA A 189 -25.41 -12.12 16.55
N ALA A 190 -25.95 -11.16 15.80
CA ALA A 190 -27.39 -10.93 15.70
C ALA A 190 -28.11 -12.12 15.06
N GLN A 191 -27.60 -12.64 13.94
CA GLN A 191 -28.14 -13.84 13.28
C GLN A 191 -28.11 -15.06 14.20
N ALA A 192 -27.01 -15.28 14.95
CA ALA A 192 -26.92 -16.35 15.93
C ALA A 192 -27.97 -16.21 17.04
N ALA A 193 -28.17 -15.00 17.56
CA ALA A 193 -29.22 -14.73 18.55
C ALA A 193 -30.64 -14.97 18.00
N ASP A 194 -30.91 -14.60 16.74
CA ASP A 194 -32.20 -14.88 16.07
C ASP A 194 -32.42 -16.39 15.84
N PHE A 195 -31.37 -17.14 15.50
CA PHE A 195 -31.42 -18.60 15.43
C PHE A 195 -31.65 -19.25 16.80
N GLU A 196 -30.98 -18.79 17.86
CA GLU A 196 -31.24 -19.26 19.22
C GLU A 196 -32.67 -18.94 19.68
N ARG A 197 -33.17 -17.73 19.38
CA ARG A 197 -34.54 -17.27 19.68
C ARG A 197 -35.59 -18.14 19.00
N THR A 198 -35.44 -18.38 17.69
CA THR A 198 -36.38 -19.20 16.91
C THR A 198 -36.29 -20.69 17.23
N LEU A 199 -35.13 -21.21 17.62
CA LEU A 199 -35.00 -22.56 18.18
C LEU A 199 -35.63 -22.66 19.58
N GLY A 200 -35.55 -21.61 20.39
CA GLY A 200 -36.27 -21.48 21.66
C GLY A 200 -37.78 -21.56 21.46
N GLU A 201 -38.36 -20.67 20.64
CA GLU A 201 -39.79 -20.65 20.32
C GLU A 201 -40.29 -22.00 19.77
N ARG A 202 -39.50 -22.66 18.91
CA ARG A 202 -39.84 -24.00 18.37
C ARG A 202 -39.80 -25.08 19.45
N ARG A 203 -38.84 -25.04 20.39
CA ARG A 203 -38.76 -25.99 21.52
C ARG A 203 -39.89 -25.77 22.51
N GLU A 204 -40.22 -24.53 22.84
CA GLU A 204 -41.35 -24.18 23.72
C GLU A 204 -42.68 -24.61 23.11
N LYS A 205 -42.90 -24.36 21.81
CA LYS A 205 -44.09 -24.82 21.09
C LYS A 205 -44.21 -26.34 21.05
N ALA A 206 -43.12 -27.05 20.72
CA ALA A 206 -43.11 -28.52 20.69
C ALA A 206 -43.31 -29.13 22.09
N ALA A 207 -42.77 -28.51 23.15
CA ALA A 207 -42.99 -28.93 24.52
C ALA A 207 -44.44 -28.69 24.97
N ALA A 208 -45.06 -27.57 24.57
CA ALA A 208 -46.48 -27.32 24.81
C ALA A 208 -47.36 -28.35 24.09
N GLU A 209 -47.14 -28.58 22.79
CA GLU A 209 -47.88 -29.58 22.00
C GLU A 209 -47.74 -31.00 22.56
N PHE A 210 -46.55 -31.36 23.06
CA PHE A 210 -46.33 -32.65 23.74
C PHE A 210 -47.05 -32.74 25.09
N ASN A 211 -47.05 -31.66 25.89
CA ASN A 211 -47.77 -31.63 27.17
C ASN A 211 -49.29 -31.70 26.98
N ASP A 212 -49.84 -31.01 25.97
CA ASP A 212 -51.27 -31.06 25.63
C ASP A 212 -51.68 -32.46 25.14
N GLN A 213 -50.82 -33.12 24.36
CA GLN A 213 -51.01 -34.53 23.97
C GLN A 213 -50.96 -35.47 25.19
N MET A 214 -50.00 -35.30 26.09
CA MET A 214 -49.88 -36.12 27.30
C MET A 214 -51.08 -35.93 28.24
N ALA A 215 -51.54 -34.69 28.45
CA ALA A 215 -52.76 -34.42 29.21
C ALA A 215 -54.00 -35.08 28.58
N THR A 216 -54.10 -35.04 27.24
CA THR A 216 -55.17 -35.72 26.50
C THR A 216 -55.13 -37.24 26.67
N GLN A 217 -53.93 -37.85 26.68
CA GLN A 217 -53.75 -39.28 26.93
C GLN A 217 -54.06 -39.65 28.38
N ASP A 218 -53.62 -38.86 29.37
CA ASP A 218 -53.91 -39.08 30.79
C ASP A 218 -55.42 -38.97 31.08
N ASP A 219 -56.13 -38.02 30.45
CA ASP A 219 -57.58 -37.89 30.55
C ASP A 219 -58.31 -39.05 29.84
N ALA A 220 -57.82 -39.52 28.69
CA ALA A 220 -58.36 -40.70 28.02
C ALA A 220 -58.17 -41.99 28.83
N LEU A 221 -56.98 -42.18 29.42
CA LEU A 221 -56.67 -43.29 30.33
C LEU A 221 -57.57 -43.25 31.58
N ARG A 222 -57.78 -42.06 32.16
CA ARG A 222 -58.70 -41.88 33.30
C ARG A 222 -60.13 -42.22 32.93
N ALA A 223 -60.63 -41.78 31.77
CA ALA A 223 -61.98 -42.12 31.31
C ALA A 223 -62.14 -43.64 31.05
N VAL A 224 -61.10 -44.32 30.58
CA VAL A 224 -61.08 -45.80 30.44
C VAL A 224 -61.07 -46.48 31.81
N GLN A 225 -60.29 -45.98 32.77
CA GLN A 225 -60.27 -46.49 34.15
C GLN A 225 -61.62 -46.30 34.85
N GLU A 226 -62.23 -45.12 34.77
CA GLU A 226 -63.56 -44.83 35.32
C GLU A 226 -64.64 -45.73 34.69
N ARG A 227 -64.57 -45.99 33.38
CA ARG A 227 -65.46 -46.94 32.70
C ARG A 227 -65.24 -48.38 33.15
N ALA A 228 -64.00 -48.81 33.38
CA ALA A 228 -63.70 -50.14 33.91
C ALA A 228 -64.23 -50.29 35.35
N ASP A 229 -64.02 -49.29 36.20
CA ASP A 229 -64.56 -49.23 37.57
C ASP A 229 -66.10 -49.30 37.59
N LEU A 230 -66.77 -48.62 36.66
CA LEU A 230 -68.23 -48.70 36.51
C LEU A 230 -68.69 -50.08 36.07
N LEU A 231 -68.03 -50.70 35.07
CA LEU A 231 -68.35 -52.05 34.60
C LEU A 231 -68.09 -53.12 35.67
N ILE A 232 -67.06 -52.95 36.52
CA ILE A 232 -66.80 -53.84 37.66
C ILE A 232 -67.93 -53.73 38.68
N ARG A 233 -68.39 -52.51 39.02
CA ARG A 233 -69.51 -52.31 39.95
C ARG A 233 -70.83 -52.82 39.39
N GLU A 234 -71.10 -52.60 38.11
CA GLU A 234 -72.27 -53.13 37.40
C GLU A 234 -72.27 -54.66 37.42
N ALA A 235 -71.15 -55.31 37.05
CA ALA A 235 -71.01 -56.76 37.09
C ALA A 235 -71.09 -57.34 38.52
N GLU A 236 -70.55 -56.63 39.52
CA GLU A 236 -70.71 -56.98 40.93
C GLU A 236 -72.18 -56.93 41.38
N ASP A 237 -72.91 -55.87 41.03
CA ASP A 237 -74.29 -55.66 41.45
C ASP A 237 -75.26 -56.57 40.69
N ASP A 238 -75.00 -56.86 39.42
CA ASP A 238 -75.67 -57.95 38.69
C ASP A 238 -75.38 -59.32 39.32
N HIS A 239 -74.13 -59.60 39.71
CA HIS A 239 -73.81 -60.85 40.39
C HIS A 239 -74.51 -60.96 41.76
N LYS A 240 -74.60 -59.86 42.53
CA LYS A 240 -75.40 -59.78 43.77
C LYS A 240 -76.87 -60.03 43.47
N ALA A 241 -77.45 -59.38 42.47
CA ALA A 241 -78.85 -59.57 42.06
C ALA A 241 -79.14 -61.00 41.60
N LYS A 242 -78.26 -61.63 40.80
CA LYS A 242 -78.44 -63.02 40.33
C LYS A 242 -78.22 -64.06 41.42
N THR A 243 -77.32 -63.83 42.37
CA THR A 243 -77.17 -64.70 43.55
C THR A 243 -78.33 -64.53 44.54
N GLU A 244 -78.90 -63.33 44.69
CA GLU A 244 -80.17 -63.13 45.40
C GLU A 244 -81.37 -63.79 44.69
N GLU A 245 -81.50 -63.67 43.35
CA GLU A 245 -82.52 -64.41 42.60
C GLU A 245 -82.38 -65.93 42.78
N ALA A 246 -81.14 -66.45 42.73
CA ALA A 246 -80.87 -67.87 42.91
C ALA A 246 -81.19 -68.36 44.33
N THR A 247 -80.81 -67.61 45.37
CA THR A 247 -81.13 -67.95 46.77
C THR A 247 -82.64 -67.89 47.02
N ARG A 248 -83.34 -66.83 46.59
CA ARG A 248 -84.82 -66.74 46.68
C ARG A 248 -85.53 -67.89 45.95
N ARG A 249 -85.03 -68.32 44.78
CA ARG A 249 -85.55 -69.50 44.05
C ARG A 249 -85.29 -70.80 44.82
N LEU A 250 -84.10 -70.98 45.39
CA LEU A 250 -83.77 -72.13 46.22
C LEU A 250 -84.59 -72.17 47.52
N GLU A 251 -84.92 -71.01 48.11
CA GLU A 251 -85.80 -70.91 49.27
C GLU A 251 -87.26 -71.21 48.94
N SER A 252 -87.79 -70.71 47.81
CA SER A 252 -89.11 -71.10 47.31
C SER A 252 -89.18 -72.61 47.07
N ALA A 253 -88.22 -73.17 46.32
CA ALA A 253 -88.17 -74.61 46.06
C ALA A 253 -88.03 -75.46 47.33
N ARG A 254 -87.32 -74.98 48.36
CA ARG A 254 -87.26 -75.62 49.68
C ARG A 254 -88.59 -75.54 50.43
N ALA A 255 -89.25 -74.38 50.45
CA ALA A 255 -90.55 -74.20 51.10
C ALA A 255 -91.65 -75.02 50.40
N GLU A 256 -91.61 -75.11 49.07
CA GLU A 256 -92.46 -75.97 48.27
C GLU A 256 -92.18 -77.45 48.56
N ALA A 257 -90.92 -77.87 48.59
CA ALA A 257 -90.54 -79.24 48.95
C ALA A 257 -90.95 -79.60 50.40
N GLU A 258 -90.77 -78.69 51.36
CA GLU A 258 -91.26 -78.86 52.74
C GLU A 258 -92.79 -78.94 52.81
N SER A 259 -93.50 -78.13 52.00
CA SER A 259 -94.96 -78.17 51.89
C SER A 259 -95.44 -79.50 51.30
N ILE A 260 -94.78 -79.99 50.24
CA ILE A 260 -95.04 -81.30 49.63
C ILE A 260 -94.76 -82.43 50.62
N VAL A 261 -93.63 -82.39 51.35
CA VAL A 261 -93.28 -83.39 52.38
C VAL A 261 -94.25 -83.33 53.57
N ARG A 262 -94.73 -82.15 53.95
CA ARG A 262 -95.75 -81.97 55.01
C ARG A 262 -97.10 -82.52 54.56
N SER A 263 -97.55 -82.16 53.37
CA SER A 263 -98.77 -82.69 52.72
C SER A 263 -98.72 -84.21 52.61
N ALA A 264 -97.61 -84.78 52.13
CA ALA A 264 -97.40 -86.21 52.04
C ALA A 264 -97.41 -86.90 53.41
N LYS A 265 -96.81 -86.30 54.45
CA LYS A 265 -96.87 -86.80 55.83
C LYS A 265 -98.30 -86.74 56.39
N GLU A 266 -99.03 -85.66 56.20
CA GLU A 266 -100.42 -85.55 56.65
C GLU A 266 -101.36 -86.51 55.90
N GLN A 267 -101.11 -86.74 54.60
CA GLN A 267 -101.81 -87.75 53.82
C GLN A 267 -101.47 -89.16 54.30
N ALA A 268 -100.20 -89.47 54.55
CA ALA A 268 -99.78 -90.75 55.12
C ALA A 268 -100.33 -90.97 56.54
N GLU A 269 -100.42 -89.92 57.36
CA GLU A 269 -101.09 -90.00 58.66
C GLU A 269 -102.61 -90.13 58.54
N ARG A 270 -103.27 -89.51 57.55
CA ARG A 270 -104.69 -89.72 57.26
C ARG A 270 -104.94 -91.16 56.83
N VAL A 271 -104.20 -91.66 55.83
CA VAL A 271 -104.24 -93.06 55.39
C VAL A 271 -103.95 -94.00 56.55
N ARG A 272 -102.99 -93.70 57.44
CA ARG A 272 -102.78 -94.47 58.66
C ARG A 272 -103.96 -94.42 59.62
N ARG A 273 -104.51 -93.25 59.95
CA ARG A 273 -105.67 -93.11 60.86
C ARG A 273 -106.91 -93.80 60.31
N ASP A 274 -107.14 -93.73 59.01
CA ASP A 274 -108.28 -94.37 58.36
C ASP A 274 -108.04 -95.88 58.21
N SER A 275 -106.80 -96.34 57.94
CA SER A 275 -106.42 -97.77 58.01
C SER A 275 -106.53 -98.33 59.43
N ASP A 276 -106.04 -97.62 60.44
CA ASP A 276 -106.13 -97.99 61.87
C ASP A 276 -107.62 -98.03 62.31
N ARG A 277 -108.46 -97.12 61.77
CA ARG A 277 -109.94 -97.10 61.95
C ARG A 277 -110.64 -98.24 61.23
N GLU A 278 -110.26 -98.56 59.99
CA GLU A 278 -110.79 -99.71 59.24
C GLU A 278 -110.38 -101.04 59.88
N LEU A 279 -109.14 -101.14 60.38
CA LEU A 279 -108.63 -102.31 61.09
C LEU A 279 -109.31 -102.46 62.46
N ALA A 280 -109.58 -101.36 63.17
CA ALA A 280 -110.42 -101.36 64.36
C ALA A 280 -111.88 -101.76 64.04
N ALA A 281 -112.45 -101.28 62.94
CA ALA A 281 -113.80 -101.66 62.49
C ALA A 281 -113.88 -103.14 62.04
N ALA A 282 -112.85 -103.66 61.39
CA ALA A 282 -112.71 -105.07 61.03
C ALA A 282 -112.56 -105.95 62.28
N THR A 283 -111.79 -105.50 63.27
CA THR A 283 -111.67 -106.16 64.59
C THR A 283 -113.02 -106.16 65.32
N ALA A 284 -113.73 -105.04 65.35
CA ALA A 284 -115.09 -104.95 65.92
C ALA A 284 -116.12 -105.83 65.17
N ARG A 285 -115.98 -106.01 63.85
CA ARG A 285 -116.76 -106.99 63.08
C ARG A 285 -116.40 -108.43 63.47
N ARG A 286 -115.10 -108.76 63.58
CA ARG A 286 -114.64 -110.08 64.05
C ARG A 286 -115.18 -110.40 65.44
N ASP A 287 -115.13 -109.43 66.34
CA ASP A 287 -115.51 -109.61 67.74
C ASP A 287 -117.04 -109.66 67.92
N SER A 288 -117.80 -108.92 67.11
CA SER A 288 -119.26 -109.04 67.09
C SER A 288 -119.72 -110.37 66.46
N ILE A 289 -119.07 -110.87 65.42
CA ILE A 289 -119.28 -112.24 64.90
C ILE A 289 -118.94 -113.29 65.97
N THR A 290 -117.85 -113.11 66.70
CA THR A 290 -117.45 -114.01 67.80
C THR A 290 -118.48 -114.00 68.94
N ALA A 291 -119.03 -112.83 69.29
CA ALA A 291 -120.10 -112.71 70.27
C ALA A 291 -121.42 -113.34 69.79
N GLN A 292 -121.78 -113.18 68.51
CA GLN A 292 -122.96 -113.80 67.91
C GLN A 292 -122.85 -115.34 67.92
N LEU A 293 -121.69 -115.89 67.54
CA LEU A 293 -121.42 -117.33 67.63
C LEU A 293 -121.48 -117.84 69.09
N SER A 294 -121.04 -117.04 70.06
CA SER A 294 -121.17 -117.39 71.48
C SER A 294 -122.61 -117.34 72.00
N ASN A 295 -123.46 -116.47 71.46
CA ASN A 295 -124.86 -116.37 71.89
C ASN A 295 -125.71 -117.51 71.29
N VAL A 296 -125.49 -117.85 70.02
CA VAL A 296 -126.08 -119.04 69.37
C VAL A 296 -125.66 -120.33 70.10
N ARG A 297 -124.40 -120.43 70.54
CA ARG A 297 -123.90 -121.56 71.36
C ARG A 297 -124.66 -121.72 72.69
N ASN A 298 -125.09 -120.63 73.32
CA ASN A 298 -125.88 -120.70 74.55
C ASN A 298 -127.36 -121.00 74.29
N MET A 299 -127.97 -120.47 73.23
CA MET A 299 -129.37 -120.79 72.90
C MET A 299 -129.57 -122.25 72.46
N LEU A 300 -128.57 -122.85 71.79
CA LEU A 300 -128.56 -124.27 71.45
C LEU A 300 -128.34 -125.23 72.64
N ALA A 301 -128.11 -124.72 73.86
CA ALA A 301 -127.93 -125.55 75.05
C ALA A 301 -129.24 -125.95 75.77
N THR A 302 -130.41 -125.48 75.30
CA THR A 302 -131.68 -125.61 76.06
C THR A 302 -132.69 -126.61 75.48
N LEU A 303 -132.54 -127.06 74.22
CA LEU A 303 -133.36 -128.15 73.64
C LEU A 303 -132.53 -129.08 72.75
N GLY A 304 -132.34 -130.32 73.21
CA GLY A 304 -131.94 -131.47 72.38
C GLY A 304 -130.43 -131.71 72.21
N GLY A 305 -130.01 -132.95 72.49
CA GLY A 305 -128.91 -133.62 71.77
C GLY A 305 -129.48 -134.80 70.96
N PRO A 306 -128.67 -135.73 70.42
CA PRO A 306 -127.21 -135.85 70.47
C PRO A 306 -126.57 -135.93 69.04
N ALA A 307 -125.34 -136.47 68.93
CA ALA A 307 -124.54 -136.72 67.70
C ALA A 307 -123.99 -135.47 66.98
N ALA A 308 -122.81 -135.40 66.34
CA ALA A 308 -121.79 -136.33 65.78
C ALA A 308 -121.80 -136.48 64.24
N ALA A 309 -120.67 -136.92 63.66
CA ALA A 309 -120.19 -136.77 62.26
C ALA A 309 -119.69 -135.33 61.91
N GLU A 310 -118.58 -135.06 61.21
CA GLU A 310 -117.91 -135.67 60.03
C GLU A 310 -118.66 -135.43 58.70
N ALA A 311 -118.03 -135.23 57.52
CA ALA A 311 -116.67 -134.84 57.09
C ALA A 311 -116.72 -134.59 55.55
N ILE A 312 -115.57 -134.44 54.86
CA ILE A 312 -115.39 -134.62 53.38
C ILE A 312 -116.03 -133.52 52.47
N VAL A 313 -115.55 -133.20 51.25
CA VAL A 313 -114.20 -132.89 50.71
C VAL A 313 -114.34 -132.28 49.29
N ALA A 314 -113.42 -131.38 48.88
CA ALA A 314 -113.06 -130.91 47.51
C ALA A 314 -114.13 -130.55 46.43
N ALA A 315 -113.88 -129.48 45.65
CA ALA A 315 -113.55 -129.52 44.20
C ALA A 315 -113.85 -128.22 43.40
N ALA A 316 -113.16 -128.09 42.25
CA ALA A 316 -113.50 -127.37 41.00
C ALA A 316 -113.33 -125.82 40.85
N GLU A 317 -112.62 -125.47 39.77
CA GLU A 317 -112.36 -124.17 39.14
C GLU A 317 -113.25 -123.93 37.87
N PRO A 318 -113.03 -122.91 36.99
CA PRO A 318 -112.54 -121.52 37.20
C PRO A 318 -113.67 -120.48 36.91
N PRO A 319 -113.94 -119.87 35.70
CA PRO A 319 -113.24 -119.76 34.40
C PRO A 319 -112.87 -118.31 33.91
N GLN A 320 -111.99 -118.25 32.90
CA GLN A 320 -111.88 -117.26 31.80
C GLN A 320 -111.24 -115.84 31.96
N GLN A 321 -110.68 -115.39 30.82
CA GLN A 321 -109.85 -114.20 30.51
C GLN A 321 -110.52 -113.43 29.31
N PRO A 322 -109.87 -112.69 28.34
CA PRO A 322 -108.48 -112.20 28.10
C PRO A 322 -108.44 -110.63 28.12
N GLN A 323 -107.57 -109.79 27.50
CA GLN A 323 -106.52 -109.80 26.44
C GLN A 323 -105.29 -108.96 26.91
N GLU A 324 -104.07 -108.92 26.33
CA GLU A 324 -103.53 -108.97 24.94
C GLU A 324 -103.70 -107.66 24.11
N ALA A 325 -102.72 -107.15 23.33
CA ALA A 325 -101.31 -107.57 23.10
C ALA A 325 -100.38 -106.45 22.52
N ALA A 326 -99.06 -106.70 22.63
CA ALA A 326 -98.00 -106.57 21.60
C ALA A 326 -97.36 -105.23 21.11
N GLN A 327 -96.13 -105.39 20.60
CA GLN A 327 -95.22 -104.46 19.87
C GLN A 327 -95.19 -104.89 18.36
N PRO A 328 -94.23 -104.56 17.45
CA PRO A 328 -93.02 -103.69 17.46
C PRO A 328 -93.02 -102.70 16.24
N GLU A 329 -91.99 -102.32 15.45
CA GLU A 329 -90.55 -102.69 15.29
C GLU A 329 -89.74 -101.64 14.45
N ALA A 330 -88.40 -101.69 14.56
CA ALA A 330 -87.34 -101.30 13.59
C ALA A 330 -87.10 -99.84 13.10
N ALA A 331 -85.86 -99.59 12.66
CA ALA A 331 -85.35 -98.45 11.86
C ALA A 331 -84.80 -98.99 10.50
N PRO A 332 -84.33 -98.19 9.51
CA PRO A 332 -82.95 -97.60 9.57
C PRO A 332 -82.64 -96.33 8.69
N ALA A 333 -81.39 -95.84 8.83
CA ALA A 333 -80.46 -95.27 7.82
C ALA A 333 -80.72 -93.98 6.99
N GLU A 334 -79.65 -93.17 6.88
CA GLU A 334 -79.16 -92.32 5.73
C GLU A 334 -80.06 -91.17 5.18
N GLU A 335 -79.56 -90.07 4.58
CA GLU A 335 -78.21 -89.72 4.10
C GLU A 335 -77.90 -88.17 4.17
N ALA A 336 -76.64 -87.82 3.90
CA ALA A 336 -75.95 -86.53 3.60
C ALA A 336 -76.71 -85.17 3.49
N ASP A 337 -76.19 -84.15 4.20
CA ASP A 337 -75.35 -83.04 3.68
C ASP A 337 -74.78 -82.30 4.93
N ALA A 338 -73.49 -81.96 5.08
CA ALA A 338 -72.50 -81.33 4.20
C ALA A 338 -72.64 -79.80 4.12
N ASP A 339 -71.97 -79.10 5.04
CA ASP A 339 -71.30 -77.83 4.72
C ASP A 339 -70.01 -77.74 5.58
N GLU A 340 -68.89 -77.46 4.94
CA GLU A 340 -67.59 -77.16 5.56
C GLU A 340 -67.28 -75.67 5.37
N ALA A 341 -66.05 -75.25 5.68
CA ALA A 341 -65.56 -73.86 5.62
C ALA A 341 -66.16 -72.91 6.69
N GLU A 342 -65.44 -71.92 7.20
CA GLU A 342 -64.04 -71.56 6.92
C GLU A 342 -63.35 -71.09 8.22
N VAL A 343 -62.15 -71.61 8.48
CA VAL A 343 -61.23 -71.08 9.50
C VAL A 343 -60.02 -70.55 8.75
N ASP A 344 -60.05 -69.26 8.44
CA ASP A 344 -58.98 -68.59 7.70
C ASP A 344 -57.86 -68.18 8.67
N GLU A 345 -56.81 -69.01 8.77
CA GLU A 345 -55.54 -68.62 9.38
C GLU A 345 -54.68 -67.85 8.37
N GLN A 346 -54.67 -66.52 8.46
CA GLN A 346 -53.69 -65.68 7.76
C GLN A 346 -52.89 -64.80 8.72
N PRO A 347 -51.67 -65.21 9.12
CA PRO A 347 -50.69 -64.30 9.67
C PRO A 347 -50.04 -63.51 8.51
N ALA A 348 -50.51 -62.30 8.28
CA ALA A 348 -49.84 -61.37 7.36
C ALA A 348 -48.60 -60.77 8.03
N GLU A 349 -47.46 -61.45 7.87
CA GLU A 349 -46.15 -60.79 7.89
C GLU A 349 -46.02 -59.98 6.59
N GLU A 350 -45.92 -58.65 6.68
CA GLU A 350 -45.48 -57.81 5.56
C GLU A 350 -44.45 -56.80 6.08
N GLU A 351 -43.41 -56.57 5.29
CA GLU A 351 -42.14 -56.03 5.76
C GLU A 351 -42.15 -54.49 5.80
N VAL A 352 -41.48 -53.91 6.81
CA VAL A 352 -41.20 -52.47 6.84
C VAL A 352 -39.98 -52.20 5.96
N GLU A 353 -40.20 -52.11 4.65
CA GLU A 353 -39.17 -51.64 3.72
C GLU A 353 -38.97 -50.14 3.92
N VAL A 354 -37.77 -49.76 4.40
CA VAL A 354 -37.39 -48.37 4.67
C VAL A 354 -36.61 -47.84 3.46
N ASP A 355 -37.28 -47.07 2.61
CA ASP A 355 -36.67 -46.45 1.43
C ASP A 355 -35.76 -45.27 1.84
N ASP A 356 -34.52 -45.59 2.21
CA ASP A 356 -33.47 -44.63 2.55
C ASP A 356 -32.82 -44.07 1.27
N ALA A 357 -33.47 -43.04 0.71
CA ALA A 357 -33.05 -42.38 -0.52
C ALA A 357 -32.46 -40.97 -0.28
N SER A 358 -31.57 -40.80 0.71
CA SER A 358 -30.73 -39.60 0.76
C SER A 358 -29.62 -39.69 -0.30
N GLN A 359 -29.72 -38.89 -1.37
CA GLN A 359 -28.60 -38.63 -2.27
C GLN A 359 -28.36 -37.13 -2.42
N GLU A 360 -27.08 -36.76 -2.43
CA GLU A 360 -26.59 -35.40 -2.55
C GLU A 360 -26.57 -35.00 -4.04
N GLU A 361 -26.98 -33.76 -4.34
CA GLU A 361 -26.61 -33.13 -5.61
C GLU A 361 -26.15 -31.70 -5.32
N VAL A 362 -24.83 -31.48 -5.43
CA VAL A 362 -24.16 -30.23 -5.09
C VAL A 362 -23.47 -29.70 -6.35
N GLU A 363 -24.23 -29.07 -7.23
CA GLU A 363 -23.68 -28.42 -8.42
C GLU A 363 -22.87 -27.16 -8.04
N ALA A 364 -21.57 -27.35 -7.85
CA ALA A 364 -20.59 -26.28 -7.83
C ALA A 364 -20.05 -26.07 -9.25
N ALA A 365 -20.67 -25.16 -10.01
CA ALA A 365 -20.13 -24.70 -11.29
C ALA A 365 -19.01 -23.68 -11.06
N ASP A 366 -17.78 -24.09 -11.35
CA ASP A 366 -16.60 -23.22 -11.45
C ASP A 366 -16.57 -22.60 -12.86
N ASP A 367 -16.46 -21.28 -12.95
CA ASP A 367 -16.33 -20.56 -14.23
C ASP A 367 -15.40 -19.35 -14.09
N THR A 368 -14.09 -19.61 -14.20
CA THR A 368 -13.05 -18.57 -14.18
C THR A 368 -12.82 -18.01 -15.58
N ASP A 369 -13.67 -17.10 -16.03
CA ASP A 369 -13.39 -16.32 -17.24
C ASP A 369 -12.24 -15.31 -17.01
N ALA A 370 -11.32 -15.22 -17.97
CA ALA A 370 -10.07 -14.49 -17.83
C ALA A 370 -9.41 -14.09 -19.17
N GLY A 371 -9.84 -12.98 -19.76
CA GLY A 371 -9.01 -12.21 -20.71
C GLY A 371 -9.75 -11.61 -21.91
N ASP A 372 -9.18 -10.52 -22.45
CA ASP A 372 -9.64 -9.70 -23.59
C ASP A 372 -11.07 -9.12 -23.47
N ASP A 373 -11.26 -7.81 -23.55
CA ASP A 373 -10.96 -7.04 -24.77
C ASP A 373 -10.44 -5.61 -24.49
N VAL A 374 -9.90 -4.95 -25.53
CA VAL A 374 -9.26 -3.63 -25.44
C VAL A 374 -9.97 -2.62 -26.36
N ALA A 375 -10.54 -1.56 -25.79
CA ALA A 375 -11.21 -0.49 -26.56
C ALA A 375 -10.88 0.93 -26.05
N GLU A 376 -10.14 1.66 -26.90
CA GLU A 376 -10.10 3.12 -27.14
C GLU A 376 -10.47 4.13 -26.03
N GLY A 377 -9.52 5.05 -25.74
CA GLY A 377 -9.73 6.28 -24.97
C GLY A 377 -8.50 7.21 -25.02
N ASP A 378 -8.63 8.34 -25.72
CA ASP A 378 -7.59 9.31 -26.11
C ASP A 378 -6.48 9.65 -25.08
N PRO A 379 -5.27 9.95 -25.59
CA PRO A 379 -4.45 11.06 -25.09
C PRO A 379 -4.34 12.18 -26.13
N VAL A 380 -4.67 13.42 -25.72
CA VAL A 380 -4.35 14.64 -26.47
C VAL A 380 -3.08 15.25 -25.88
N GLU A 381 -2.01 15.33 -26.67
CA GLU A 381 -0.85 16.16 -26.32
C GLU A 381 -0.14 16.66 -27.60
N ASP A 382 -0.15 17.98 -27.82
CA ASP A 382 0.64 18.65 -28.86
C ASP A 382 2.11 18.78 -28.40
N GLN A 383 3.07 18.49 -29.29
CA GLN A 383 4.37 19.20 -29.32
C GLN A 383 5.19 18.92 -30.60
N ASP A 384 5.25 19.95 -31.44
CA ASP A 384 6.40 20.51 -32.17
C ASP A 384 7.34 19.68 -33.07
N GLU A 385 7.72 20.32 -34.17
CA GLU A 385 8.61 19.86 -35.24
C GLU A 385 10.10 20.04 -34.88
N GLU A 386 10.96 19.04 -35.13
CA GLU A 386 11.84 19.01 -36.33
C GLU A 386 12.83 17.79 -36.33
N PRO A 387 13.39 17.39 -37.50
CA PRO A 387 14.19 16.16 -37.63
C PRO A 387 15.68 16.37 -38.02
N ALA A 388 16.60 15.49 -37.58
CA ALA A 388 17.91 15.33 -38.24
C ALA A 388 18.68 14.01 -37.93
N ALA A 389 19.44 13.58 -38.94
CA ALA A 389 20.76 12.89 -38.87
C ALA A 389 20.89 11.46 -38.28
N ASP A 390 20.65 10.48 -39.15
CA ASP A 390 21.40 9.21 -39.19
C ASP A 390 22.93 9.45 -39.32
N VAL A 391 23.75 8.81 -38.47
CA VAL A 391 25.15 8.42 -38.77
C VAL A 391 25.50 7.11 -38.06
N ALA A 392 25.81 6.06 -38.83
CA ALA A 392 26.26 4.77 -38.30
C ALA A 392 27.79 4.54 -38.38
N THR A 393 28.37 4.02 -37.27
CA THR A 393 29.64 3.25 -37.18
C THR A 393 30.96 3.93 -37.65
N PRO A 394 32.17 3.31 -37.48
CA PRO A 394 32.57 2.16 -36.64
C PRO A 394 33.76 2.41 -35.68
N GLY A 395 33.91 1.53 -34.68
CA GLY A 395 34.91 1.66 -33.60
C GLY A 395 36.38 1.32 -33.91
N LYS A 396 37.20 1.25 -32.84
CA LYS A 396 38.58 0.72 -32.87
C LYS A 396 39.05 0.20 -31.50
N ASN A 397 40.07 -0.66 -31.53
CA ASN A 397 40.44 -1.55 -30.41
C ASN A 397 41.58 -1.04 -29.50
N ALA A 398 41.52 -1.53 -28.26
CA ALA A 398 42.64 -1.97 -27.40
C ALA A 398 43.73 -0.97 -26.95
N ARG A 399 43.67 -0.65 -25.65
CA ARG A 399 44.76 -0.64 -24.63
C ARG A 399 44.07 -0.62 -23.25
N GLY A 400 44.53 -1.28 -22.20
CA GLY A 400 45.72 -2.12 -22.05
C GLY A 400 46.25 -2.09 -20.62
N VAL A 401 45.51 -2.67 -19.66
CA VAL A 401 45.85 -2.60 -18.22
C VAL A 401 46.27 -3.97 -17.69
N LYS A 402 47.57 -4.12 -17.38
CA LYS A 402 48.07 -5.18 -16.49
C LYS A 402 48.19 -4.61 -15.07
N ALA A 403 47.28 -4.99 -14.18
CA ALA A 403 47.46 -4.85 -12.74
C ALA A 403 47.87 -6.21 -12.17
N GLY A 404 49.00 -6.29 -11.45
CA GLY A 404 49.52 -7.54 -10.90
C GLY A 404 49.02 -7.81 -9.48
N ALA A 405 48.61 -9.05 -9.20
CA ALA A 405 48.28 -9.48 -7.84
C ALA A 405 48.64 -10.95 -7.58
N ARG A 406 49.66 -11.15 -6.73
CA ARG A 406 49.78 -12.23 -5.73
C ARG A 406 49.35 -13.66 -6.13
N ARG A 407 50.30 -14.50 -6.53
CA ARG A 407 51.04 -15.39 -5.59
C ARG A 407 52.27 -15.99 -6.25
#